data_AF-A0A225VXT9-F1
#
_entry.id   AF-A0A225VXT9-F1
#
_cell.length_a   1.000
_cell.length_b   1.000
_cell.length_c   1.000
_cell.angle_alpha   90.00
_cell.angle_beta   90.00
_cell.angle_gamma   90.00
#
_symmetry.space_group_name_H-M   'P 1'
#
loop_
_entity.id
_entity.type
_entity.pdbx_description
1 polymer ?
#
loop_
_entity_poly.entity_id
_entity_poly.type
_entity_poly.pdbx_seq_one_letter_code
_entity_poly.pdbx_strand_id
1 'polypeptide(L)'
;MQFKVKKHVVETTKSEHAWNRWLVKTRGETAILLIYEYGVAITRAQDLDAFKAARIIPEQTDRAGATAEVSLRDIVASLQEEWESTFRGEAVVWQMWGNHITRNLDRSTWEALVKQPPPEYIANLLRPSDSSLHEHLSNLARSANVALDVVRGSMADYQQLRRDWEAFRRRLEEHERNLKTRRSIMQGFIQDLAPPSPSTVPDPFVELVNADDIDHAE
;
A
#
# COMPACT_ATOMS: atom_id res chain seq x y z
N MET A 1 21.02 -4.51 -41.72
CA MET A 1 20.33 -4.21 -40.44
C MET A 1 18.84 -4.35 -40.67
N GLN A 2 18.08 -4.80 -39.68
CA GLN A 2 16.62 -4.95 -39.78
C GLN A 2 15.96 -4.57 -38.46
N PHE A 3 14.82 -3.89 -38.51
CA PHE A 3 14.03 -3.68 -37.30
C PHE A 3 13.16 -4.90 -37.02
N LYS A 4 12.94 -5.20 -35.74
CA LYS A 4 12.00 -6.19 -35.26
C LYS A 4 11.13 -5.54 -34.19
N VAL A 5 9.82 -5.66 -34.34
CA VAL A 5 8.86 -5.20 -33.34
C VAL A 5 8.01 -6.37 -32.93
N LYS A 6 7.87 -6.58 -31.61
CA LYS A 6 7.26 -7.78 -31.03
C LYS A 6 7.94 -9.05 -31.60
N LYS A 7 7.23 -9.82 -32.44
CA LYS A 7 7.74 -11.05 -33.06
C LYS A 7 7.96 -10.92 -34.57
N HIS A 8 7.86 -9.73 -35.16
CA HIS A 8 7.86 -9.57 -36.62
C HIS A 8 9.01 -8.69 -37.09
N VAL A 9 9.72 -9.16 -38.11
CA VAL A 9 10.77 -8.40 -38.79
C VAL A 9 10.11 -7.38 -39.72
N VAL A 10 10.59 -6.14 -39.65
CA VAL A 10 10.15 -5.04 -40.50
C VAL A 10 10.91 -5.11 -41.80
N GLU A 11 10.16 -5.17 -42.89
CA GLU A 11 10.69 -5.12 -44.25
C GLU A 11 11.43 -3.80 -44.49
N THR A 12 12.69 -3.90 -44.95
CA THR A 12 13.62 -2.76 -45.09
C THR A 12 13.50 -2.02 -46.41
N THR A 13 12.77 -2.56 -47.39
CA THR A 13 12.58 -2.01 -48.75
C THR A 13 11.38 -1.06 -48.86
N LYS A 14 10.87 -0.55 -47.74
CA LYS A 14 9.70 0.34 -47.71
C LYS A 14 10.02 1.70 -48.34
N SER A 15 9.04 2.26 -49.06
CA SER A 15 9.11 3.65 -49.51
C SER A 15 9.05 4.60 -48.32
N GLU A 16 9.54 5.83 -48.50
CA GLU A 16 9.56 6.86 -47.45
C GLU A 16 8.16 7.11 -46.84
N HIS A 17 7.12 7.17 -47.69
CA HIS A 17 5.74 7.30 -47.21
C HIS A 17 5.26 6.09 -46.40
N ALA A 18 5.73 4.88 -46.70
CA ALA A 18 5.45 3.69 -45.90
C ALA A 18 6.23 3.69 -44.58
N TRP A 19 7.46 4.22 -44.55
CA TRP A 19 8.22 4.43 -43.32
C TRP A 19 7.56 5.44 -42.38
N ASN A 20 7.12 6.58 -42.89
CA ASN A 20 6.44 7.60 -42.08
C ASN A 20 5.14 7.08 -41.46
N ARG A 21 4.34 6.32 -42.22
CA ARG A 21 3.13 5.66 -41.68
C ARG A 21 3.48 4.60 -40.63
N TRP A 22 4.56 3.86 -40.83
CA TRP A 22 5.04 2.89 -39.85
C TRP A 22 5.51 3.56 -38.56
N LEU A 23 6.25 4.66 -38.62
CA LEU A 23 6.69 5.42 -37.44
C LEU A 23 5.51 5.93 -36.61
N VAL A 24 4.48 6.48 -37.26
CA VAL A 24 3.27 6.94 -36.56
C VAL A 24 2.54 5.78 -35.89
N LYS A 25 2.42 4.64 -36.59
CA LYS A 25 1.73 3.44 -36.08
C LYS A 25 2.46 2.78 -34.90
N THR A 26 3.79 2.83 -34.90
CA THR A 26 4.65 2.11 -33.94
C THR A 26 5.08 3.03 -32.78
N ARG A 27 4.50 4.22 -32.70
CA ARG A 27 4.82 5.22 -31.67
C ARG A 27 4.53 4.67 -30.28
N GLY A 28 5.56 4.69 -29.42
CA GLY A 28 5.49 4.16 -28.05
C GLY A 28 5.77 2.67 -27.93
N GLU A 29 5.94 1.92 -29.04
CA GLU A 29 6.40 0.53 -28.98
C GLU A 29 7.93 0.45 -29.07
N THR A 30 8.54 -0.47 -28.31
CA THR A 30 9.98 -0.73 -28.38
C THR A 30 10.31 -1.55 -29.63
N ALA A 31 11.12 -0.97 -30.54
CA ALA A 31 11.68 -1.66 -31.68
C ALA A 31 13.11 -2.14 -31.37
N ILE A 32 13.42 -3.35 -31.81
CA ILE A 32 14.76 -3.96 -31.70
C ILE A 32 15.45 -3.81 -33.06
N LEU A 33 16.65 -3.21 -33.08
CA LEU A 33 17.50 -3.20 -34.26
C LEU A 33 18.36 -4.47 -34.27
N LEU A 34 18.13 -5.34 -35.24
CA LEU A 34 18.94 -6.52 -35.50
C LEU A 34 20.07 -6.17 -36.48
N ILE A 35 21.29 -6.37 -36.04
CA ILE A 35 22.51 -6.19 -36.83
C ILE A 35 23.12 -7.57 -37.01
N TYR A 36 23.01 -8.11 -38.21
CA TYR A 36 23.57 -9.42 -38.55
C TYR A 36 25.04 -9.28 -38.93
N GLU A 37 25.88 -10.08 -38.30
CA GLU A 37 27.27 -10.28 -38.72
C GLU A 37 27.29 -10.89 -40.13
N TYR A 38 28.12 -10.34 -41.02
CA TYR A 38 28.23 -10.75 -42.42
C TYR A 38 26.92 -10.66 -43.23
N GLY A 39 25.99 -9.82 -42.79
CA GLY A 39 24.73 -9.54 -43.49
C GLY A 39 24.85 -8.44 -44.54
N VAL A 40 23.72 -8.08 -45.17
CA VAL A 40 23.67 -7.09 -46.28
C VAL A 40 24.28 -5.72 -45.94
N ALA A 41 24.27 -5.30 -44.68
CA ALA A 41 24.79 -3.99 -44.25
C ALA A 41 26.16 -4.04 -43.56
N ILE A 42 26.60 -5.21 -43.11
CA ILE A 42 27.93 -5.44 -42.53
C ILE A 42 28.47 -6.64 -43.27
N THR A 43 29.02 -6.40 -44.46
CA THR A 43 29.35 -7.47 -45.41
C THR A 43 30.72 -8.07 -45.18
N ARG A 44 31.64 -7.29 -44.62
CA ARG A 44 33.03 -7.67 -44.38
C ARG A 44 33.36 -7.58 -42.89
N ALA A 45 34.38 -8.33 -42.48
CA ALA A 45 34.93 -8.21 -41.12
C ALA A 45 35.35 -6.77 -40.79
N GLN A 46 35.94 -6.06 -41.76
CA GLN A 46 36.31 -4.64 -41.61
C GLN A 46 35.11 -3.73 -41.31
N ASP A 47 33.95 -3.98 -41.94
CA ASP A 47 32.73 -3.22 -41.68
C ASP A 47 32.22 -3.47 -40.26
N LEU A 48 32.37 -4.71 -39.77
CA LEU A 48 31.99 -5.09 -38.42
C LEU A 48 32.91 -4.46 -37.38
N ASP A 49 34.22 -4.48 -37.62
CA ASP A 49 35.21 -3.89 -36.73
C ASP A 49 35.02 -2.37 -36.65
N ALA A 50 34.79 -1.71 -37.79
CA ALA A 50 34.48 -0.29 -37.84
C ALA A 50 33.18 0.03 -37.08
N PHE A 51 32.14 -0.77 -37.23
CA PHE A 51 30.89 -0.61 -36.49
C PHE A 51 31.08 -0.77 -34.97
N LYS A 52 31.75 -1.86 -34.55
CA LYS A 52 32.03 -2.13 -33.14
C LYS A 52 32.87 -1.03 -32.52
N ALA A 53 33.93 -0.57 -33.19
CA ALA A 53 34.75 0.55 -32.74
C ALA A 53 33.96 1.86 -32.60
N ALA A 54 33.01 2.12 -33.50
CA ALA A 54 32.23 3.36 -33.47
C ALA A 54 31.10 3.37 -32.42
N ARG A 55 30.53 2.21 -32.08
CA ARG A 55 29.24 2.15 -31.35
C ARG A 55 29.20 1.25 -30.12
N ILE A 56 30.08 0.27 -30.02
CA ILE A 56 30.02 -0.76 -28.97
C ILE A 56 31.24 -0.64 -28.04
N ILE A 57 32.44 -0.62 -28.61
CA ILE A 57 33.70 -0.55 -27.87
C ILE A 57 33.89 0.88 -27.33
N PRO A 58 34.45 1.06 -26.12
CA PRO A 58 34.79 2.39 -25.61
C PRO A 58 35.80 3.08 -26.53
N GLU A 59 35.63 4.39 -26.75
CA GLU A 59 36.52 5.16 -27.63
C GLU A 59 37.98 5.13 -27.15
N GLN A 60 38.19 5.04 -25.84
CA GLN A 60 39.50 4.97 -25.23
C GLN A 60 39.53 3.86 -24.19
N THR A 61 40.54 2.99 -24.32
CA THR A 61 40.89 1.98 -23.32
C THR A 61 42.30 2.24 -22.82
N ASP A 62 42.55 1.88 -21.57
CA ASP A 62 43.88 2.00 -20.97
C ASP A 62 44.82 0.89 -21.46
N ARG A 63 46.08 0.90 -20.98
CA ARG A 63 47.10 -0.10 -21.37
C ARG A 63 46.72 -1.53 -21.00
N ALA A 64 45.78 -1.72 -20.07
CA ALA A 64 45.30 -3.02 -19.63
C ALA A 64 44.00 -3.44 -20.35
N GLY A 65 43.46 -2.60 -21.24
CA GLY A 65 42.21 -2.84 -21.97
C GLY A 65 40.94 -2.52 -21.17
N ALA A 66 41.06 -1.84 -20.02
CA ALA A 66 39.92 -1.31 -19.28
C ALA A 66 39.45 0.02 -19.88
N THR A 67 38.24 0.46 -19.54
CA THR A 67 37.75 1.79 -19.93
C THR A 67 38.70 2.87 -19.45
N ALA A 68 39.11 3.78 -20.34
CA ALA A 68 40.02 4.84 -19.97
C ALA A 68 39.42 5.76 -18.89
N GLU A 69 40.29 6.29 -18.04
CA GLU A 69 39.94 7.19 -16.93
C GLU A 69 39.09 8.39 -17.37
N VAL A 70 39.30 8.91 -18.59
CA VAL A 70 38.50 10.01 -19.13
C VAL A 70 37.03 9.62 -19.31
N SER A 71 36.75 8.47 -19.92
CA SER A 71 35.39 7.98 -20.13
C SER A 71 34.75 7.57 -18.80
N LEU A 72 35.54 7.05 -17.85
CA LEU A 72 35.04 6.76 -16.51
C LEU A 72 34.58 8.04 -15.79
N ARG A 73 35.34 9.13 -15.90
CA ARG A 73 34.96 10.43 -15.31
C ARG A 73 33.69 10.99 -15.91
N ASP A 74 33.50 10.85 -17.22
CA ASP A 74 32.26 11.29 -17.87
C ASP A 74 31.04 10.53 -17.33
N ILE A 75 31.16 9.21 -17.17
CA ILE A 75 30.10 8.39 -16.57
C ILE A 75 29.85 8.76 -15.10
N VAL A 76 30.91 9.02 -14.34
CA VAL A 76 30.78 9.48 -12.95
C VAL A 76 30.05 10.83 -12.88
N ALA A 77 30.35 11.76 -13.78
CA ALA A 77 29.66 13.04 -13.85
C ALA A 77 28.17 12.87 -14.17
N SER A 78 27.82 12.00 -15.13
CA SER A 78 26.41 11.69 -15.44
C SER A 78 25.69 11.00 -14.27
N LEU A 79 26.38 10.12 -13.53
CA LEU A 79 25.82 9.51 -12.33
C LEU A 79 25.53 10.55 -11.24
N GLN A 80 26.44 11.50 -11.03
CA GLN A 80 26.24 12.56 -10.06
C GLN A 80 25.10 13.49 -10.47
N GLU A 81 25.02 13.88 -11.74
CA GLU A 81 23.92 14.69 -12.27
C GLU A 81 22.55 14.04 -12.03
N GLU A 82 22.43 12.73 -12.26
CA GLU A 82 21.18 12.00 -12.07
C GLU A 82 20.85 11.78 -10.59
N TRP A 83 21.86 11.46 -9.76
CA TRP A 83 21.62 10.86 -8.44
C TRP A 83 22.09 11.67 -7.23
N GLU A 84 22.83 12.78 -7.38
CA GLU A 84 23.35 13.57 -6.25
C GLU A 84 22.24 14.18 -5.38
N SER A 85 21.05 14.40 -5.97
CA SER A 85 19.86 14.84 -5.25
C SER A 85 19.32 13.78 -4.27
N THR A 86 19.61 12.50 -4.50
CA THR A 86 19.09 11.35 -3.75
C THR A 86 20.17 10.73 -2.86
N PHE A 87 21.39 10.62 -3.38
CA PHE A 87 22.52 9.97 -2.72
C PHE A 87 23.69 10.92 -2.55
N ARG A 88 24.39 10.75 -1.43
CA ARG A 88 25.71 11.32 -1.16
C ARG A 88 26.72 10.20 -1.01
N GLY A 89 27.90 10.38 -1.58
CA GLY A 89 28.99 9.41 -1.51
C GLY A 89 30.33 10.10 -1.67
N GLU A 90 31.37 9.47 -1.15
CA GLU A 90 32.75 9.87 -1.46
C GLU A 90 33.04 9.67 -2.94
N ALA A 91 33.97 10.46 -3.50
CA ALA A 91 34.35 10.37 -4.91
C ALA A 91 34.72 8.94 -5.34
N VAL A 92 35.35 8.17 -4.46
CA VAL A 92 35.73 6.77 -4.71
C VAL A 92 34.50 5.87 -4.88
N VAL A 93 33.41 6.12 -4.15
CA VAL A 93 32.18 5.32 -4.27
C VAL A 93 31.49 5.59 -5.61
N TRP A 94 31.45 6.85 -6.05
CA TRP A 94 30.97 7.21 -7.38
C TRP A 94 31.81 6.56 -8.48
N GLN A 95 33.14 6.55 -8.33
CA GLN A 95 34.04 5.85 -9.25
C GLN A 95 33.82 4.33 -9.25
N MET A 96 33.56 3.71 -8.09
CA MET A 96 33.20 2.28 -8.03
C MET A 96 31.93 1.98 -8.82
N TRP A 97 30.95 2.89 -8.78
CA TRP A 97 29.73 2.75 -9.57
C TRP A 97 29.98 2.97 -11.06
N GLY A 98 30.71 4.02 -11.44
CA GLY A 98 31.11 4.22 -12.84
C GLY A 98 31.88 3.02 -13.39
N ASN A 99 32.76 2.42 -12.60
CA ASN A 99 33.48 1.20 -12.98
C ASN A 99 32.55 0.00 -13.12
N HIS A 100 31.54 -0.15 -12.27
CA HIS A 100 30.54 -1.20 -12.43
C HIS A 100 29.83 -1.11 -13.79
N ILE A 101 29.44 0.11 -14.18
CA ILE A 101 28.74 0.36 -15.45
C ILE A 101 29.66 0.09 -16.64
N THR A 102 30.90 0.58 -16.60
CA THR A 102 31.82 0.50 -17.73
C THR A 102 32.54 -0.85 -17.86
N ARG A 103 32.37 -1.76 -16.90
CA ARG A 103 33.05 -3.06 -16.83
C ARG A 103 32.77 -3.97 -18.03
N ASN A 104 31.57 -3.90 -18.61
CA ASN A 104 31.19 -4.75 -19.75
C ASN A 104 31.78 -4.29 -21.09
N LEU A 105 32.43 -3.10 -21.12
CA LEU A 105 32.98 -2.45 -22.32
C LEU A 105 31.95 -2.27 -23.45
N ASP A 106 30.65 -2.30 -23.13
CA ASP A 106 29.58 -2.05 -24.08
C ASP A 106 29.00 -0.65 -23.84
N ARG A 107 29.58 0.34 -24.53
CA ARG A 107 29.20 1.74 -24.42
C ARG A 107 27.72 1.97 -24.73
N SER A 108 27.11 1.15 -25.57
CA SER A 108 25.70 1.29 -25.93
C SER A 108 24.74 1.10 -24.73
N THR A 109 25.23 0.49 -23.65
CA THR A 109 24.46 0.23 -22.43
C THR A 109 24.60 1.30 -21.36
N TRP A 110 25.64 2.13 -21.42
CA TRP A 110 26.04 2.98 -20.29
C TRP A 110 24.97 4.02 -19.92
N GLU A 111 24.39 4.73 -20.90
CA GLU A 111 23.33 5.73 -20.64
C GLU A 111 22.10 5.12 -19.96
N ALA A 112 21.73 3.89 -20.33
CA ALA A 112 20.61 3.20 -19.72
C ALA A 112 20.94 2.75 -18.29
N LEU A 113 22.18 2.31 -18.05
CA LEU A 113 22.67 1.88 -16.75
C LEU A 113 22.85 3.05 -15.76
N VAL A 114 23.21 4.25 -16.24
CA VAL A 114 23.27 5.47 -15.42
C VAL A 114 21.90 5.79 -14.80
N LYS A 115 20.80 5.51 -15.51
CA LYS A 115 19.43 5.75 -15.02
C LYS A 115 18.91 4.67 -14.06
N GLN A 116 19.67 3.60 -13.85
CA GLN A 116 19.28 2.55 -12.92
C GLN A 116 19.79 2.87 -11.51
N PRO A 117 19.09 2.43 -10.45
CA PRO A 117 19.58 2.59 -9.09
C PRO A 117 20.91 1.85 -8.88
N PRO A 118 21.70 2.26 -7.87
CA PRO A 118 22.99 1.63 -7.61
C PRO A 118 22.83 0.15 -7.25
N PRO A 119 23.75 -0.73 -7.69
CA PRO A 119 23.83 -2.10 -7.19
C PRO A 119 23.95 -2.13 -5.67
N GLU A 120 23.40 -3.17 -5.03
CA GLU A 120 23.27 -3.25 -3.57
C GLU A 120 24.58 -3.02 -2.80
N TYR A 121 25.69 -3.58 -3.29
CA TYR A 121 27.01 -3.40 -2.65
C TYR A 121 27.56 -1.97 -2.74
N ILE A 122 27.11 -1.17 -3.73
CA ILE A 122 27.42 0.26 -3.84
C ILE A 122 26.42 1.07 -3.02
N ALA A 123 25.13 0.70 -3.06
CA ALA A 123 24.07 1.38 -2.32
C ALA A 123 24.40 1.44 -0.81
N ASN A 124 24.98 0.36 -0.25
CA ASN A 124 25.41 0.30 1.15
C ASN A 124 26.53 1.27 1.52
N LEU A 125 27.26 1.81 0.53
CA LEU A 125 28.34 2.79 0.72
C LEU A 125 27.85 4.23 0.49
N LEU A 126 26.67 4.39 -0.08
CA LEU A 126 26.03 5.68 -0.29
C LEU A 126 25.16 6.04 0.92
N ARG A 127 25.08 7.34 1.20
CA ARG A 127 24.20 7.92 2.22
C ARG A 127 23.04 8.64 1.53
N PRO A 128 21.86 8.73 2.14
CA PRO A 128 20.82 9.63 1.64
C PRO A 128 21.31 11.08 1.63
N SER A 129 20.88 11.87 0.65
CA SER A 129 21.10 13.32 0.66
C SER A 129 20.34 13.99 1.83
N ASP A 130 20.83 15.14 2.30
CA ASP A 130 20.19 15.85 3.43
C ASP A 130 18.74 16.24 3.13
N SER A 131 18.43 16.57 1.86
CA SER A 131 17.07 16.85 1.39
C SER A 131 16.19 15.59 1.46
N SER A 132 16.68 14.45 0.95
CA SER A 132 15.96 13.18 0.99
C SER A 132 15.72 12.71 2.43
N LEU A 133 16.73 12.84 3.30
CA LEU A 133 16.62 12.51 4.72
C LEU A 133 15.57 13.40 5.40
N HIS A 134 15.62 14.71 5.17
CA HIS A 134 14.68 15.65 5.76
C HIS A 134 13.23 15.39 5.29
N GLU A 135 13.04 15.08 4.02
CA GLU A 135 11.75 14.69 3.46
C GLU A 135 11.24 13.39 4.10
N HIS A 136 12.11 12.38 4.23
CA HIS A 136 11.77 11.12 4.88
C HIS A 136 11.36 11.31 6.34
N LEU A 137 12.13 12.08 7.12
CA LEU A 137 11.79 12.40 8.51
C LEU A 137 10.48 13.19 8.61
N SER A 138 10.25 14.13 7.71
CA SER A 138 8.99 14.89 7.66
C SER A 138 7.80 13.99 7.35
N ASN A 139 7.96 13.04 6.43
CA ASN A 139 6.95 12.03 6.11
C ASN A 139 6.66 11.11 7.30
N LEU A 140 7.72 10.65 8.00
CA LEU A 140 7.59 9.82 9.18
C LEU A 140 6.88 10.57 10.32
N ALA A 141 7.28 11.81 10.59
CA ALA A 141 6.66 12.66 11.60
C ALA A 141 5.17 12.89 11.30
N ARG A 142 4.84 13.16 10.03
CA ARG A 142 3.45 13.28 9.56
C ARG A 142 2.67 11.99 9.80
N SER A 143 3.23 10.84 9.44
CA SER A 143 2.58 9.54 9.65
C SER A 143 2.34 9.25 11.14
N ALA A 144 3.34 9.52 11.99
CA ALA A 144 3.21 9.36 13.44
C ALA A 144 2.12 10.27 14.03
N ASN A 145 2.03 11.52 13.58
CA ASN A 145 0.98 12.45 14.01
C ASN A 145 -0.41 11.98 13.61
N VAL A 146 -0.60 11.46 12.39
CA VAL A 146 -1.89 10.90 11.96
C VAL A 146 -2.27 9.70 12.83
N ALA A 147 -1.33 8.80 13.11
CA ALA A 147 -1.60 7.65 13.99
C ALA A 147 -1.98 8.09 15.41
N LEU A 148 -1.29 9.12 15.95
CA LEU A 148 -1.60 9.71 17.25
C LEU A 148 -3.01 10.31 17.28
N ASP A 149 -3.41 11.01 16.22
CA ASP A 149 -4.75 11.62 16.14
C ASP A 149 -5.86 10.57 16.04
N VAL A 150 -5.63 9.45 15.34
CA VAL A 150 -6.55 8.30 15.36
C VAL A 150 -6.72 7.75 16.77
N VAL A 151 -5.61 7.55 17.50
CA VAL A 151 -5.66 7.06 18.89
C VAL A 151 -6.40 8.05 19.79
N ARG A 152 -6.15 9.35 19.65
CA ARG A 152 -6.87 10.40 20.40
C ARG A 152 -8.37 10.37 20.11
N GLY A 153 -8.76 10.21 18.85
CA GLY A 153 -10.16 10.04 18.45
C GLY A 153 -10.79 8.83 19.12
N SER A 154 -10.15 7.67 19.04
CA SER A 154 -10.64 6.44 19.68
C SER A 154 -10.74 6.57 21.21
N MET A 155 -9.81 7.26 21.85
CA MET A 155 -9.90 7.55 23.29
C MET A 155 -11.08 8.46 23.62
N ALA A 156 -11.36 9.47 22.80
CA ALA A 156 -12.50 10.35 22.96
C ALA A 156 -13.83 9.58 22.82
N ASP A 157 -13.92 8.70 21.82
CA ASP A 157 -15.07 7.81 21.62
C ASP A 157 -15.29 6.89 22.83
N TYR A 158 -14.21 6.33 23.39
CA TYR A 158 -14.29 5.50 24.59
C TYR A 158 -14.78 6.30 25.81
N GLN A 159 -14.32 7.53 25.97
CA GLN A 159 -14.81 8.42 27.03
C GLN A 159 -16.29 8.78 26.85
N GLN A 160 -16.77 8.90 25.62
CA GLN A 160 -18.19 9.13 25.34
C GLN A 160 -19.01 7.88 25.70
N LEU A 161 -18.57 6.70 25.27
CA LEU A 161 -19.22 5.44 25.61
C LEU A 161 -19.32 5.23 27.13
N ARG A 162 -18.26 5.59 27.87
CA ARG A 162 -18.26 5.53 29.33
C ARG A 162 -19.31 6.46 29.94
N ARG A 163 -19.44 7.69 29.42
CA ARG A 163 -20.48 8.65 29.87
C ARG A 163 -21.89 8.12 29.59
N ASP A 164 -22.10 7.52 28.43
CA ASP A 164 -23.40 6.94 28.06
C ASP A 164 -23.76 5.74 28.95
N TRP A 165 -22.77 4.90 29.29
CA TRP A 165 -22.95 3.79 30.21
C TRP A 165 -23.33 4.26 31.62
N GLU A 166 -22.70 5.32 32.12
CA GLU A 166 -23.06 5.92 33.42
C GLU A 166 -24.47 6.51 33.40
N ALA A 167 -24.88 7.15 32.30
CA ALA A 167 -26.24 7.64 32.14
C ALA A 167 -27.27 6.50 32.12
N PHE A 168 -26.96 5.39 31.43
CA PHE A 168 -27.80 4.21 31.42
C PHE A 168 -27.96 3.61 32.81
N ARG A 169 -26.86 3.49 33.57
CA ARG A 169 -26.89 3.02 34.96
C ARG A 169 -27.82 3.86 35.84
N ARG A 170 -27.72 5.19 35.77
CA ARG A 170 -28.60 6.10 36.54
C ARG A 170 -30.08 5.88 36.22
N ARG A 171 -30.42 5.66 34.95
CA ARG A 171 -31.81 5.36 34.54
C ARG A 171 -32.31 4.04 35.11
N LEU A 172 -31.45 3.03 35.17
CA LEU A 172 -31.80 1.71 35.71
C LEU A 172 -32.04 1.77 37.23
N GLU A 173 -31.18 2.48 37.96
CA GLU A 173 -31.36 2.75 39.39
C GLU A 173 -32.65 3.52 39.70
N GLU A 174 -33.00 4.50 38.86
CA GLU A 174 -34.26 5.24 38.96
C GLU A 174 -35.47 4.33 38.73
N HIS A 175 -35.40 3.44 37.74
CA HIS A 175 -36.45 2.45 37.48
C HIS A 175 -36.63 1.49 38.65
N GLU A 176 -35.54 1.01 39.24
CA GLU A 176 -35.57 0.13 40.41
C GLU A 176 -36.24 0.83 41.61
N ARG A 177 -35.86 2.09 41.88
CA ARG A 177 -36.48 2.89 42.94
C ARG A 177 -37.99 3.06 42.71
N ASN A 178 -38.40 3.37 41.48
CA ASN A 178 -39.82 3.48 41.14
C ASN A 178 -40.59 2.17 41.35
N LEU A 179 -40.01 1.02 40.97
CA LEU A 179 -40.62 -0.30 41.20
C LEU A 179 -40.74 -0.62 42.69
N LYS A 180 -39.70 -0.32 43.48
CA LYS A 180 -39.74 -0.48 44.94
C LYS A 180 -40.87 0.35 45.56
N THR A 181 -41.01 1.61 45.16
CA THR A 181 -42.11 2.48 45.63
C THR A 181 -43.48 1.90 45.27
N ARG A 182 -43.68 1.50 44.00
CA ARG A 182 -44.96 0.90 43.57
C ARG A 182 -45.28 -0.38 44.32
N ARG A 183 -44.27 -1.23 44.56
CA ARG A 183 -44.42 -2.44 45.39
C ARG A 183 -44.89 -2.09 46.80
N SER A 184 -44.25 -1.13 47.47
CA SER A 184 -44.65 -0.72 48.82
C SER A 184 -46.09 -0.22 48.87
N ILE A 185 -46.52 0.57 47.88
CA ILE A 185 -47.90 1.05 47.77
C ILE A 185 -48.88 -0.13 47.65
N MET A 186 -48.61 -1.10 46.78
CA MET A 186 -49.46 -2.29 46.61
C MET A 186 -49.49 -3.15 47.88
N GLN A 187 -48.37 -3.30 48.58
CA GLN A 187 -48.33 -4.02 49.85
C GLN A 187 -49.17 -3.33 50.93
N GLY A 188 -49.19 -1.99 50.97
CA GLY A 188 -50.08 -1.21 51.83
C GLY A 188 -51.55 -1.49 51.53
N PHE A 189 -51.96 -1.40 50.25
CA PHE A 189 -53.33 -1.73 49.85
C PHE A 189 -53.78 -3.13 50.26
N ILE A 190 -52.89 -4.13 50.14
CA ILE A 190 -53.18 -5.51 50.56
C ILE A 190 -53.40 -5.60 52.07
N GLN A 191 -52.64 -4.85 52.87
CA GLN A 191 -52.79 -4.83 54.33
C GLN A 191 -54.09 -4.15 54.76
N ASP A 192 -54.53 -3.13 54.02
CA ASP A 192 -55.74 -2.36 54.31
C ASP A 192 -57.04 -3.07 53.89
N LEU A 193 -56.96 -4.13 53.08
CA LEU A 193 -58.09 -5.00 52.77
C LEU A 193 -58.46 -5.84 54.02
N ALA A 194 -59.28 -5.28 54.90
CA ALA A 194 -59.89 -6.05 55.99
C ALA A 194 -60.76 -7.18 55.40
N PRO A 195 -60.69 -8.42 55.95
CA PRO A 195 -61.63 -9.46 55.54
C PRO A 195 -63.07 -8.99 55.83
N PRO A 196 -64.03 -9.35 54.97
CA PRO A 196 -65.43 -9.00 55.20
C PRO A 196 -65.88 -9.49 56.58
N SER A 197 -66.71 -8.70 57.26
CA SER A 197 -67.29 -9.11 58.54
C SER A 197 -67.96 -10.48 58.38
N PRO A 198 -67.81 -11.42 59.33
CA PRO A 198 -68.49 -12.71 59.28
C PRO A 198 -70.01 -12.59 59.10
N SER A 199 -70.60 -11.48 59.56
CA SER A 199 -72.03 -11.17 59.42
C SER A 199 -72.48 -10.81 57.99
N THR A 200 -71.53 -10.50 57.10
CA THR A 200 -71.78 -10.13 55.69
C THR A 200 -71.46 -11.26 54.71
N VAL A 201 -70.89 -12.37 55.19
CA VAL A 201 -70.70 -13.59 54.41
C VAL A 201 -71.94 -14.46 54.64
N PRO A 202 -72.80 -14.67 53.62
CA PRO A 202 -73.97 -15.53 53.76
C PRO A 202 -73.52 -16.92 54.20
N ASP A 203 -74.21 -17.50 55.19
CA ASP A 203 -73.93 -18.86 55.63
C ASP A 203 -74.23 -19.83 54.47
N PRO A 204 -73.22 -20.51 53.91
CA PRO A 204 -73.42 -21.40 52.76
C PRO A 204 -74.33 -22.59 53.07
N PHE A 205 -74.64 -22.84 54.35
CA PHE A 205 -75.57 -23.88 54.77
C PHE A 205 -77.03 -23.45 54.77
N VAL A 206 -77.35 -22.16 54.59
CA VAL A 206 -78.75 -21.68 54.55
C VAL A 206 -79.45 -22.02 53.23
N GLU A 207 -78.70 -22.21 52.15
CA GLU A 207 -79.24 -22.63 50.83
C GLU A 207 -79.19 -24.14 50.59
N LEU A 208 -78.67 -24.94 51.54
CA LEU A 208 -78.69 -26.39 51.44
C LEU A 208 -80.10 -26.91 51.75
N VAL A 209 -80.90 -27.08 50.69
CA VAL A 209 -82.16 -27.81 50.77
C VAL A 209 -81.84 -29.27 51.11
N ASN A 210 -82.43 -29.78 52.20
CA ASN A 210 -82.36 -31.21 52.52
C ASN A 210 -82.90 -32.00 51.31
N ALA A 211 -82.10 -32.94 50.79
CA ALA A 211 -82.60 -33.87 49.78
C ALA A 211 -83.66 -34.78 50.42
N ASP A 212 -84.76 -35.01 49.71
CA ASP A 212 -85.80 -35.94 50.16
C ASP A 212 -85.21 -37.35 50.37
N ASP A 213 -85.55 -37.96 51.51
CA ASP A 213 -85.16 -39.33 51.85
C ASP A 213 -86.03 -40.31 51.04
N ILE A 214 -85.55 -40.66 49.84
CA ILE A 214 -86.23 -41.56 48.91
C ILE A 214 -86.11 -43.04 49.32
N ASP A 215 -85.27 -43.37 50.31
CA ASP A 215 -85.00 -44.76 50.71
C ASP A 215 -86.01 -45.28 51.76
N HIS A 216 -86.87 -44.42 52.31
CA HIS A 216 -87.86 -44.75 53.34
C HIS A 216 -89.29 -44.30 52.99
N ALA A 217 -89.71 -44.46 51.73
CA ALA A 217 -91.12 -44.36 51.34
C ALA A 217 -91.86 -45.70 51.59
N GLU A 218 -93.01 -45.65 52.26
CA GLU A 218 -93.93 -46.79 52.49
C GLU A 218 -94.47 -47.41 51.20
#